data_AF-A0A958X4Z0-F1
#
_entry.id   AF-A0A958X4Z0-F1
#
_cell.length_a   1.000
_cell.length_b   1.000
_cell.length_c   1.000
_cell.angle_alpha   90.00
_cell.angle_beta   90.00
_cell.angle_gamma   90.00
#
_symmetry.space_group_name_H-M   'P 1'
#
loop_
_entity.id
_entity.type
_entity.pdbx_description
1 polymer ?
#
loop_
_entity_poly.entity_id
_entity_poly.type
_entity_poly.pdbx_seq_one_letter_code
_entity_poly.pdbx_strand_id
1 'polypeptide(L)'
;MAINRFFCSLSGEDYSIIRKSSHSLRNLFFAIGVFVLFVFVTCVFSLTMLFINLFDVTFLAVILAIFLAWMITNIYLLILYTLSKRTIGKKQKLKFQILPNLIKYGFIIFISLLITKPIEVFFFSDDLDRDIAEYKAAQLDKYTKLTSEFFNKKSEPIRQLIQHQKGVIPSKGSDLSSPVPLEKILIENEKRKKDLISKMEILISKSTFYTQRIILLCTKYPKCWLTSLLVLFIFMLPAVLKHLISASSEFYKLKKEIETRIVLEEYNSFKETYNRVIQGEFGTQYAWVELYTDPPFNTQRIERDKKLAPESDLIHQLYHD
;
A
#
# COMPACT_ATOMS: atom_id res chain seq x y z
N MET A 1 -24.78 -10.12 21.00
CA MET A 1 -25.33 -9.84 19.65
C MET A 1 -24.49 -8.86 18.85
N ALA A 2 -23.94 -7.79 19.46
CA ALA A 2 -23.12 -6.78 18.77
C ALA A 2 -21.79 -7.33 18.22
N ILE A 3 -21.11 -8.20 18.96
CA ILE A 3 -19.79 -8.76 18.57
C ILE A 3 -19.88 -9.59 17.27
N ASN A 4 -20.86 -10.51 17.18
CA ASN A 4 -21.06 -11.29 15.96
C ASN A 4 -21.40 -10.40 14.76
N ARG A 5 -22.21 -9.35 14.97
CA ARG A 5 -22.52 -8.38 13.91
C ARG A 5 -21.26 -7.65 13.44
N PHE A 6 -20.43 -7.19 14.36
CA PHE A 6 -19.19 -6.47 14.07
C PHE A 6 -18.22 -7.33 13.25
N PHE A 7 -17.87 -8.53 13.74
CA PHE A 7 -16.91 -9.40 13.06
C PHE A 7 -17.45 -9.93 11.72
N CYS A 8 -18.73 -10.30 11.64
CA CYS A 8 -19.30 -10.70 10.35
C CYS A 8 -19.34 -9.53 9.36
N SER A 9 -19.60 -8.29 9.82
CA SER A 9 -19.51 -7.10 8.96
C SER A 9 -18.06 -6.84 8.50
N LEU A 10 -17.08 -7.12 9.36
CA LEU A 10 -15.66 -6.97 9.06
C LEU A 10 -15.16 -8.02 8.03
N SER A 11 -15.94 -9.07 7.74
CA SER A 11 -15.68 -9.97 6.61
C SER A 11 -15.92 -9.33 5.23
N GLY A 12 -16.49 -8.10 5.22
CA GLY A 12 -16.80 -7.35 4.01
C GLY A 12 -18.04 -7.88 3.29
N GLU A 13 -19.05 -8.40 4.01
CA GLU A 13 -20.34 -8.82 3.45
C GLU A 13 -21.49 -8.35 4.35
N ASP A 14 -22.71 -8.34 3.80
CA ASP A 14 -23.89 -7.89 4.54
C ASP A 14 -24.30 -8.90 5.63
N TYR A 15 -24.22 -8.45 6.89
CA TYR A 15 -24.66 -9.21 8.06
C TYR A 15 -26.12 -9.65 7.99
N SER A 16 -27.00 -8.87 7.34
CA SER A 16 -28.41 -9.19 7.19
C SER A 16 -28.63 -10.51 6.43
N ILE A 17 -27.76 -10.79 5.46
CA ILE A 17 -27.75 -12.01 4.65
C ILE A 17 -27.05 -13.15 5.43
N ILE A 18 -25.90 -12.85 6.05
CA ILE A 18 -25.13 -13.83 6.84
C ILE A 18 -25.96 -14.41 7.98
N ARG A 19 -26.75 -13.57 8.67
CA ARG A 19 -27.56 -13.99 9.83
C ARG A 19 -28.58 -15.07 9.45
N LYS A 20 -29.09 -15.07 8.21
CA LYS A 20 -30.07 -16.02 7.68
C LYS A 20 -29.45 -17.33 7.17
N SER A 21 -28.11 -17.42 7.16
CA SER A 21 -27.39 -18.62 6.74
C SER A 21 -27.15 -19.58 7.90
N SER A 22 -26.80 -20.82 7.56
CA SER A 22 -26.41 -21.88 8.49
C SER A 22 -25.32 -21.46 9.48
N HIS A 23 -25.32 -22.12 10.64
CA HIS A 23 -24.38 -21.81 11.73
C HIS A 23 -22.91 -21.94 11.30
N SER A 24 -22.58 -22.97 10.51
CA SER A 24 -21.23 -23.20 10.00
C SER A 24 -20.74 -22.04 9.13
N LEU A 25 -21.61 -21.52 8.25
CA LEU A 25 -21.26 -20.43 7.35
C LEU A 25 -21.12 -19.09 8.10
N ARG A 26 -21.98 -18.86 9.10
CA ARG A 26 -21.86 -17.71 9.99
C ARG A 26 -20.55 -17.72 10.78
N ASN A 27 -20.13 -18.88 11.30
CA ASN A 27 -18.85 -19.02 11.99
C ASN A 27 -17.66 -18.79 11.05
N LEU A 28 -17.76 -19.23 9.79
CA LEU A 28 -16.73 -18.96 8.78
C LEU A 28 -16.59 -17.46 8.51
N PHE A 29 -17.69 -16.72 8.30
CA PHE A 29 -17.65 -15.27 8.13
C PHE A 29 -17.13 -14.55 9.38
N PHE A 30 -17.50 -15.02 10.57
CA PHE A 30 -16.94 -14.52 11.82
C PHE A 30 -15.42 -14.70 11.87
N ALA A 31 -14.92 -15.89 11.52
CA ALA A 31 -13.48 -16.19 11.49
C ALA A 31 -12.73 -15.31 10.49
N ILE A 32 -13.30 -15.08 9.29
CA ILE A 32 -12.74 -14.14 8.30
C ILE A 32 -12.58 -12.75 8.93
N GLY A 33 -13.62 -12.24 9.61
CA GLY A 33 -13.56 -10.95 10.29
C GLY A 33 -12.49 -10.89 11.38
N VAL A 34 -12.32 -11.96 12.17
CA VAL A 34 -11.25 -12.04 13.19
C VAL A 34 -9.86 -11.96 12.54
N PHE A 35 -9.64 -12.66 11.43
CA PHE A 35 -8.37 -12.57 10.71
C PHE A 35 -8.13 -11.19 10.08
N VAL A 36 -9.17 -10.52 9.60
CA VAL A 36 -9.06 -9.12 9.13
C VAL A 36 -8.65 -8.20 10.28
N LEU A 37 -9.18 -8.38 11.48
CA LEU A 37 -8.75 -7.62 12.66
C LEU A 37 -7.27 -7.90 13.00
N PHE A 38 -6.85 -9.17 12.91
CA PHE A 38 -5.45 -9.53 13.11
C PHE A 38 -4.52 -8.84 12.09
N VAL A 39 -4.94 -8.78 10.82
CA VAL A 39 -4.24 -8.01 9.78
C VAL A 39 -4.16 -6.52 10.16
N PHE A 40 -5.26 -5.92 10.62
CA PHE A 40 -5.27 -4.51 11.05
C PHE A 40 -4.28 -4.26 12.20
N VAL A 41 -4.31 -5.07 13.25
CA VAL A 41 -3.39 -4.94 14.40
C VAL A 41 -1.93 -5.12 13.95
N THR A 42 -1.67 -6.09 13.08
CA THR A 42 -0.33 -6.32 12.51
C THR A 42 0.16 -5.12 11.69
N CYS A 43 -0.72 -4.50 10.90
CA CYS A 43 -0.43 -3.28 10.17
C CYS A 43 -0.10 -2.12 11.12
N VAL A 44 -0.89 -1.89 12.17
CA VAL A 44 -0.63 -0.83 13.17
C VAL A 44 0.73 -1.06 13.83
N PHE A 45 1.01 -2.29 14.27
CA PHE A 45 2.28 -2.63 14.92
C PHE A 45 3.48 -2.39 13.99
N SER A 46 3.42 -2.91 12.77
CA SER A 46 4.49 -2.77 11.77
C SER A 46 4.76 -1.31 11.39
N LEU A 47 3.70 -0.55 11.08
CA LEU A 47 3.85 0.86 10.70
C LEU A 47 4.32 1.72 11.87
N THR A 48 3.94 1.37 13.11
CA THR A 48 4.47 2.05 14.31
C THR A 48 5.98 1.86 14.39
N MET A 49 6.47 0.63 14.23
CA MET A 49 7.91 0.33 14.23
C MET A 49 8.65 1.05 13.10
N LEU A 50 8.06 1.09 11.91
CA LEU A 50 8.61 1.85 10.79
C LEU A 50 8.76 3.34 11.12
N PHE A 51 7.70 3.98 11.61
CA PHE A 51 7.71 5.43 11.83
C PHE A 51 8.52 5.85 13.04
N ILE A 52 8.63 5.03 14.09
CA ILE A 52 9.55 5.29 15.20
C ILE A 52 10.98 5.35 14.67
N ASN A 53 11.38 4.43 13.80
CA ASN A 53 12.73 4.37 13.23
C ASN A 53 13.01 5.47 12.18
N LEU A 54 11.98 6.08 11.59
CA LEU A 54 12.12 7.12 10.57
C LEU A 54 12.06 8.54 11.13
N PHE A 55 11.24 8.79 12.15
CA PHE A 55 10.96 10.15 12.62
C PHE A 55 11.49 10.46 14.01
N ASP A 56 11.98 9.46 14.77
CA ASP A 56 12.44 9.61 16.16
C ASP A 56 11.41 10.27 17.11
N VAL A 57 10.12 10.31 16.73
CA VAL A 57 9.02 10.89 17.51
C VAL A 57 7.90 9.88 17.66
N THR A 58 7.83 9.22 18.82
CA THR A 58 6.90 8.12 19.10
C THR A 58 5.43 8.52 18.97
N PHE A 59 5.05 9.69 19.49
CA PHE A 59 3.66 10.14 19.48
C PHE A 59 3.13 10.34 18.05
N LEU A 60 3.91 11.04 17.22
CA LEU A 60 3.57 11.25 15.80
C LEU A 60 3.57 9.93 15.03
N ALA A 61 4.51 9.03 15.33
CA ALA A 61 4.59 7.71 14.70
C ALA A 61 3.34 6.86 14.93
N VAL A 62 2.81 6.83 16.16
CA VAL A 62 1.60 6.05 16.49
C VAL A 62 0.37 6.61 15.77
N ILE A 63 0.17 7.93 15.79
CA ILE A 63 -0.98 8.56 15.13
C ILE A 63 -0.96 8.28 13.62
N LEU A 64 0.19 8.46 12.99
CA LEU A 64 0.36 8.22 11.56
C LEU A 64 0.20 6.73 11.21
N ALA A 65 0.73 5.83 12.05
CA ALA A 65 0.60 4.38 11.88
C ALA A 65 -0.87 3.94 11.94
N ILE A 66 -1.66 4.43 12.90
CA ILE A 66 -3.07 4.11 13.01
C ILE A 66 -3.84 4.60 11.77
N PHE A 67 -3.58 5.85 11.34
CA PHE A 67 -4.23 6.42 10.15
C PHE A 67 -3.92 5.61 8.88
N LEU A 68 -2.66 5.27 8.65
CA LEU A 68 -2.27 4.50 7.46
C LEU A 68 -2.69 3.03 7.54
N ALA A 69 -2.65 2.39 8.72
CA ALA A 69 -3.15 1.03 8.91
C ALA A 69 -4.66 0.95 8.64
N TRP A 70 -5.41 1.97 9.07
CA TRP A 70 -6.84 2.11 8.75
C TRP A 70 -7.04 2.18 7.24
N MET A 71 -6.30 3.03 6.53
CA MET A 71 -6.39 3.16 5.08
C MET A 71 -6.07 1.83 4.36
N ILE A 72 -4.96 1.19 4.72
CA ILE A 72 -4.54 -0.11 4.15
C ILE A 72 -5.61 -1.17 4.38
N THR A 73 -6.20 -1.21 5.58
CA THR A 73 -7.24 -2.18 5.90
C THR A 73 -8.53 -1.94 5.13
N ASN A 74 -8.89 -0.69 4.83
CA ASN A 74 -10.02 -0.38 3.96
C ASN A 74 -9.78 -0.86 2.52
N ILE A 75 -8.57 -0.65 1.99
CA ILE A 75 -8.18 -1.17 0.68
C ILE A 75 -8.24 -2.70 0.69
N TYR A 76 -7.75 -3.34 1.75
CA TYR A 76 -7.80 -4.79 1.92
C TYR A 76 -9.25 -5.32 1.98
N LEU A 77 -10.15 -4.65 2.72
CA LEU A 77 -11.57 -4.97 2.77
C LEU A 77 -12.25 -4.82 1.40
N LEU A 78 -11.91 -3.77 0.65
CA LEU A 78 -12.40 -3.58 -0.72
C LEU A 78 -11.95 -4.72 -1.63
N ILE A 79 -10.71 -5.19 -1.51
CA ILE A 79 -10.22 -6.36 -2.24
C ILE A 79 -11.02 -7.60 -1.86
N LEU A 80 -11.25 -7.86 -0.56
CA LEU A 80 -12.08 -8.97 -0.10
C LEU A 80 -13.53 -8.88 -0.62
N TYR A 81 -14.14 -7.70 -0.63
CA TYR A 81 -15.49 -7.50 -1.17
C TYR A 81 -15.54 -7.84 -2.66
N THR A 82 -14.58 -7.35 -3.44
CA THR A 82 -14.53 -7.59 -4.89
C THR A 82 -14.07 -9.01 -5.26
N LEU A 83 -13.52 -9.79 -4.33
CA LEU A 83 -13.25 -11.22 -4.49
C LEU A 83 -14.51 -12.09 -4.35
N SER A 84 -15.59 -11.54 -3.79
CA SER A 84 -16.85 -12.28 -3.68
C SER A 84 -17.42 -12.65 -5.04
N LYS A 85 -18.05 -13.82 -5.13
CA LYS A 85 -18.60 -14.35 -6.37
C LYS A 85 -19.75 -13.46 -6.86
N ARG A 86 -19.75 -13.17 -8.16
CA ARG A 86 -20.88 -12.49 -8.82
C ARG A 86 -22.07 -13.45 -8.90
N THR A 87 -23.22 -12.95 -8.51
CA THR A 87 -24.50 -13.67 -8.36
C THR A 87 -25.43 -13.47 -9.56
N ILE A 88 -25.32 -12.32 -10.24
CA ILE A 88 -26.14 -11.91 -11.40
C ILE A 88 -25.27 -11.73 -12.66
N GLY A 89 -25.81 -12.07 -13.82
CA GLY A 89 -25.20 -11.88 -15.15
C GLY A 89 -24.68 -13.17 -15.79
N LYS A 90 -24.30 -13.09 -17.07
CA LYS A 90 -23.74 -14.23 -17.82
C LYS A 90 -22.49 -14.78 -17.11
N LYS A 91 -22.35 -16.10 -17.06
CA LYS A 91 -21.09 -16.77 -16.73
C LYS A 91 -20.03 -16.35 -17.75
N GLN A 92 -19.23 -15.34 -17.40
CA GLN A 92 -18.17 -14.83 -18.25
C GLN A 92 -17.16 -15.97 -18.51
N LYS A 93 -16.71 -16.16 -19.76
CA LYS A 93 -15.75 -17.22 -20.14
C LYS A 93 -14.53 -17.17 -19.20
N LEU A 94 -14.11 -18.33 -18.69
CA LEU A 94 -13.04 -18.47 -17.67
C LEU A 94 -11.79 -17.62 -17.96
N LYS A 95 -11.39 -17.52 -19.23
CA LYS A 95 -10.18 -16.79 -19.67
C LYS A 95 -10.19 -15.30 -19.26
N PHE A 96 -11.35 -14.65 -19.17
CA PHE A 96 -11.44 -13.23 -18.80
C PHE A 96 -11.52 -12.97 -17.29
N GLN A 97 -11.65 -14.02 -16.47
CA GLN A 97 -11.73 -13.88 -15.01
C GLN A 97 -10.37 -14.01 -14.30
N ILE A 98 -9.34 -14.54 -14.98
CA ILE A 98 -8.03 -14.81 -14.38
C ILE A 98 -7.27 -13.50 -14.09
N LEU A 99 -7.23 -12.58 -15.07
CA LEU A 99 -6.51 -11.31 -14.95
C LEU A 99 -6.96 -10.42 -13.78
N PRO A 100 -8.27 -10.13 -13.58
CA PRO A 100 -8.69 -9.29 -12.45
C PRO A 100 -8.45 -9.94 -11.09
N ASN A 101 -8.50 -11.28 -11.01
CA ASN A 101 -8.21 -11.98 -9.76
C ASN A 101 -6.71 -12.00 -9.45
N LEU A 102 -5.85 -12.13 -10.47
CA LEU A 102 -4.41 -12.03 -10.31
C LEU A 102 -3.98 -10.67 -9.73
N ILE A 103 -4.55 -9.58 -10.24
CA ILE A 103 -4.27 -8.22 -9.74
C ILE A 103 -4.62 -8.12 -8.25
N LYS A 104 -5.80 -8.63 -7.85
CA LYS A 104 -6.26 -8.60 -6.45
C LYS A 104 -5.33 -9.38 -5.53
N TYR A 105 -4.96 -10.61 -5.89
CA TYR A 105 -3.99 -11.40 -5.12
C TYR A 105 -2.61 -10.74 -5.10
N GLY A 106 -2.19 -10.13 -6.22
CA GLY A 106 -0.98 -9.34 -6.30
C GLY A 106 -0.96 -8.19 -5.30
N PHE A 107 -2.07 -7.45 -5.14
CA PHE A 107 -2.19 -6.41 -4.13
C PHE A 107 -2.12 -6.95 -2.69
N ILE A 108 -2.73 -8.11 -2.40
CA ILE A 108 -2.63 -8.73 -1.07
C ILE A 108 -1.19 -9.11 -0.76
N ILE A 109 -0.50 -9.75 -1.72
CA ILE A 109 0.92 -10.11 -1.59
C ILE A 109 1.78 -8.85 -1.40
N PHE A 110 1.55 -7.82 -2.20
CA PHE A 110 2.29 -6.56 -2.13
C PHE A 110 2.13 -5.87 -0.76
N ILE A 111 0.90 -5.72 -0.26
CA ILE A 111 0.63 -5.15 1.06
C ILE A 111 1.31 -5.98 2.15
N SER A 112 1.20 -7.31 2.06
CA SER A 112 1.84 -8.20 3.03
C SER A 112 3.35 -8.00 3.06
N LEU A 113 4.03 -8.00 1.90
CA LEU A 113 5.48 -7.83 1.84
C LEU A 113 5.93 -6.46 2.38
N LEU A 114 5.15 -5.41 2.15
CA LEU A 114 5.40 -4.08 2.70
C LEU A 114 5.36 -4.10 4.23
N ILE A 115 4.30 -4.69 4.81
CA ILE A 115 4.09 -4.76 6.25
C ILE A 115 5.06 -5.73 6.93
N THR A 116 5.55 -6.74 6.21
CA THR A 116 6.52 -7.70 6.73
C THR A 116 7.86 -7.05 7.10
N LYS A 117 8.40 -6.12 6.29
CA LYS A 117 9.79 -5.66 6.48
C LYS A 117 10.06 -4.98 7.84
N PRO A 118 9.23 -4.06 8.33
CA PRO A 118 9.41 -3.49 9.67
C PRO A 118 9.31 -4.55 10.78
N ILE A 119 8.45 -5.55 10.61
CA ILE A 119 8.31 -6.66 11.55
C ILE A 119 9.60 -7.47 11.60
N GLU A 120 10.18 -7.79 10.44
CA GLU A 120 11.44 -8.54 10.37
C GLU A 120 12.61 -7.76 10.99
N VAL A 121 12.73 -6.46 10.72
CA VAL A 121 13.77 -5.64 11.33
C VAL A 121 13.65 -5.61 12.86
N PHE A 122 12.42 -5.65 13.38
CA PHE A 122 12.17 -5.76 14.81
C PHE A 122 12.53 -7.14 15.36
N PHE A 123 12.13 -8.23 14.70
CA PHE A 123 12.43 -9.60 15.16
C PHE A 123 13.92 -9.95 15.13
N PHE A 124 14.68 -9.39 14.18
CA PHE A 124 16.12 -9.62 14.04
C PHE A 124 16.94 -8.46 14.63
N SER A 125 16.39 -7.69 15.58
CA SER A 125 17.05 -6.49 16.12
C SER A 125 18.44 -6.78 16.67
N ASP A 126 18.57 -7.85 17.46
CA ASP A 126 19.79 -8.17 18.21
C ASP A 126 20.96 -8.52 17.28
N ASP A 127 20.66 -9.27 16.22
CA ASP A 127 21.62 -9.62 15.18
C ASP A 127 22.01 -8.39 14.35
N LEU A 128 21.01 -7.58 13.98
CA LEU A 128 21.21 -6.36 13.18
C LEU A 128 21.96 -5.26 13.94
N ASP A 129 21.78 -5.14 15.26
CA ASP A 129 22.45 -4.10 16.04
C ASP A 129 23.97 -4.29 16.06
N ARG A 130 24.45 -5.53 16.03
CA ARG A 130 25.89 -5.85 15.92
C ARG A 130 26.43 -5.41 14.56
N ASP A 131 25.74 -5.74 13.48
CA ASP A 131 26.16 -5.40 12.12
C ASP A 131 26.09 -3.89 11.86
N ILE A 132 25.08 -3.22 12.44
CA ILE A 132 24.97 -1.76 12.35
C ILE A 132 26.05 -1.08 13.19
N ALA A 133 26.44 -1.62 14.34
CA ALA A 133 27.56 -1.07 15.12
C ALA A 133 28.87 -1.13 14.32
N GLU A 134 29.15 -2.24 13.65
CA GLU A 134 30.30 -2.38 12.74
C GLU A 134 30.22 -1.38 11.58
N TYR A 135 29.04 -1.24 10.95
CA TYR A 135 28.82 -0.28 9.88
C TYR A 135 28.99 1.18 10.35
N LYS A 136 28.51 1.53 11.55
CA LYS A 136 28.67 2.86 12.15
C LYS A 136 30.15 3.17 12.38
N ALA A 137 30.92 2.22 12.92
CA ALA A 137 32.36 2.37 13.13
C ALA A 137 33.10 2.57 11.80
N ALA A 138 32.78 1.77 10.77
CA ALA A 138 33.37 1.92 9.44
C ALA A 138 33.05 3.28 8.78
N GLN A 139 31.82 3.78 8.95
CA GLN A 139 31.47 5.11 8.44
C GLN A 139 32.16 6.25 9.19
N LEU A 140 32.31 6.12 10.51
CA LEU A 140 33.04 7.10 11.30
C LEU A 140 34.52 7.15 10.89
N ASP A 141 35.16 6.00 10.67
CA ASP A 141 36.54 5.92 10.18
C ASP A 141 36.68 6.57 8.80
N LYS A 142 35.78 6.23 7.85
CA LYS A 142 35.77 6.83 6.51
C LYS A 142 35.64 8.36 6.56
N TYR A 143 34.72 8.88 7.37
CA TYR A 143 34.54 10.33 7.50
C TYR A 143 35.74 11.00 8.18
N THR A 144 36.30 10.36 9.20
CA THR A 144 37.48 10.86 9.93
C THR A 144 38.69 10.98 9.00
N LYS A 145 38.90 9.99 8.13
CA LYS A 145 39.93 10.02 7.07
C LYS A 145 39.70 11.16 6.09
N LEU A 146 38.49 11.25 5.51
CA LEU A 146 38.16 12.28 4.52
C LEU A 146 38.30 13.71 5.10
N THR A 147 37.84 13.91 6.33
CA THR A 147 37.96 15.19 7.03
C THR A 147 39.41 15.52 7.31
N SER A 148 40.20 14.54 7.78
CA SER A 148 41.63 14.73 8.02
C SER A 148 42.40 15.07 6.75
N GLU A 149 42.14 14.37 5.64
CA GLU A 149 42.75 14.66 4.34
C GLU A 149 42.41 16.07 3.84
N PHE A 150 41.15 16.49 3.95
CA PHE A 150 40.71 17.83 3.57
C PHE A 150 41.46 18.92 4.35
N PHE A 151 41.54 18.80 5.68
CA PHE A 151 42.23 19.77 6.52
C PHE A 151 43.75 19.72 6.36
N ASN A 152 44.33 18.54 6.15
CA ASN A 152 45.76 18.39 5.86
C ASN A 152 46.12 19.13 4.56
N LYS A 153 45.39 18.87 3.46
CA LYS A 153 45.58 19.54 2.17
C LYS A 153 45.42 21.05 2.28
N LYS A 154 44.44 21.52 3.07
CA LYS A 154 44.23 22.96 3.31
C LYS A 154 45.33 23.59 4.16
N SER A 155 45.92 22.84 5.10
CA SER A 155 46.95 23.32 6.02
C SER A 155 48.36 23.28 5.41
N GLU A 156 48.57 22.45 4.38
CA GLU A 156 49.85 22.27 3.70
C GLU A 156 50.49 23.58 3.17
N PRO A 157 49.78 24.44 2.41
CA PRO A 157 50.38 25.70 1.95
C PRO A 157 50.74 26.63 3.11
N ILE A 158 49.95 26.63 4.20
CA ILE A 158 50.22 27.45 5.39
C ILE A 158 51.46 26.93 6.12
N ARG A 159 51.63 25.61 6.22
CA ARG A 159 52.82 24.97 6.80
C ARG A 159 54.07 25.29 5.99
N GLN A 160 53.98 25.24 4.66
CA GLN A 160 55.08 25.62 3.76
C GLN A 160 55.45 27.10 3.93
N LEU A 161 54.47 28.00 3.97
CA LEU A 161 54.70 29.44 4.21
C LEU A 161 55.39 29.70 5.55
N ILE A 162 54.97 29.03 6.63
CA ILE A 162 55.61 29.13 7.95
C ILE A 162 57.06 28.60 7.90
N GLN A 163 57.31 27.50 7.20
CA GLN A 163 58.64 26.91 7.07
C GLN A 163 59.59 27.81 6.27
N HIS A 164 59.11 28.41 5.17
CA HIS A 164 59.86 29.41 4.41
C HIS A 164 60.15 30.66 5.24
N GLN A 165 59.20 31.14 6.04
CA GLN A 165 59.42 32.29 6.94
C GLN A 165 60.47 31.98 8.03
N LYS A 166 60.46 30.77 8.60
CA LYS A 166 61.44 30.35 9.62
C LYS A 166 62.85 30.13 9.04
N GLY A 167 62.98 29.74 7.77
CA GLY A 167 64.26 29.54 7.09
C GLY A 167 64.97 30.83 6.62
N VAL A 168 64.26 31.97 6.56
CA VAL A 168 64.75 33.25 6.01
C VAL A 168 65.23 34.23 7.09
N ILE A 169 65.11 33.91 8.39
CA ILE A 169 65.53 34.79 9.49
C ILE A 169 66.88 34.32 10.09
N PRO A 170 68.05 34.79 9.60
CA PRO A 170 69.26 34.80 10.39
C PRO A 170 69.26 36.04 11.30
N SER A 171 69.53 35.81 12.59
CA SER A 171 69.74 36.78 13.67
C SER A 171 70.01 38.23 13.25
N LYS A 172 69.04 39.14 13.47
CA LYS A 172 69.29 40.48 14.03
C LYS A 172 67.98 41.21 14.34
N GLY A 173 67.84 41.59 15.62
CA GLY A 173 67.33 42.89 16.07
C GLY A 173 65.89 43.29 15.74
N SER A 174 65.12 43.51 16.81
CA SER A 174 63.96 44.42 16.94
C SER A 174 62.72 44.16 16.09
N ASP A 175 61.69 43.73 16.84
CA ASP A 175 60.30 44.16 16.78
C ASP A 175 59.45 43.89 15.54
N LEU A 176 58.45 43.06 15.81
CA LEU A 176 57.10 43.10 15.26
C LEU A 176 56.91 42.56 13.85
N SER A 177 56.89 41.23 13.74
CA SER A 177 55.96 40.50 12.89
C SER A 177 55.84 39.07 13.42
N SER A 178 55.06 38.91 14.47
CA SER A 178 54.78 37.63 15.09
C SER A 178 54.28 36.62 14.04
N PRO A 179 54.76 35.36 14.00
CA PRO A 179 54.16 34.27 13.20
C PRO A 179 52.73 33.89 13.66
N VAL A 180 52.23 34.63 14.65
CA VAL A 180 50.97 34.46 15.39
C VAL A 180 49.71 34.44 14.51
N PRO A 181 49.57 35.18 13.38
CA PRO A 181 48.34 35.08 12.55
C PRO A 181 48.20 33.73 11.85
N LEU A 182 49.26 33.21 11.23
CA LEU A 182 49.23 31.95 10.47
C LEU A 182 49.14 30.73 11.41
N GLU A 183 49.85 30.78 12.54
CA GLU A 183 49.78 29.74 13.56
C GLU A 183 48.41 29.69 14.24
N LYS A 184 47.77 30.86 14.48
CA LYS A 184 46.37 30.93 14.91
C LYS A 184 45.41 30.27 13.91
N ILE A 185 45.62 30.48 12.60
CA ILE A 185 44.79 29.86 11.56
C ILE A 185 44.95 28.33 11.56
N LEU A 186 46.15 27.80 11.79
CA LEU A 186 46.38 26.35 11.91
C LEU A 186 45.68 25.78 13.15
N ILE A 187 45.81 26.45 14.30
CA ILE A 187 45.13 26.05 15.54
C ILE A 187 43.61 26.07 15.35
N GLU A 188 43.07 27.09 14.67
CA GLU A 188 41.65 27.19 14.37
C GLU A 188 41.19 26.08 13.40
N ASN A 189 41.96 25.76 12.37
CA ASN A 189 41.66 24.66 11.45
C ASN A 189 41.64 23.31 12.17
N GLU A 190 42.60 23.05 13.06
CA GLU A 190 42.61 21.82 13.89
C GLU A 190 41.41 21.78 14.85
N LYS A 191 41.03 22.91 15.45
CA LYS A 191 39.83 23.00 16.28
C LYS A 191 38.56 22.70 15.48
N ARG A 192 38.43 23.28 14.28
CA ARG A 192 37.30 23.04 13.35
C ARG A 192 37.25 21.59 12.88
N LYS A 193 38.41 20.98 12.58
CA LYS A 193 38.52 19.55 12.24
C LYS A 193 37.95 18.68 13.36
N LYS A 194 38.39 18.90 14.61
CA LYS A 194 37.90 18.14 15.78
C LYS A 194 36.40 18.33 16.00
N ASP A 195 35.92 19.57 15.90
CA ASP A 195 34.48 19.89 16.03
C ASP A 195 33.63 19.15 14.98
N LEU A 196 34.06 19.14 13.71
CA LEU A 196 33.36 18.42 12.64
C LEU A 196 33.33 16.91 12.86
N ILE A 197 34.45 16.31 13.29
CA ILE A 197 34.50 14.89 13.62
C ILE A 197 33.54 14.57 14.78
N SER A 198 33.56 15.36 15.85
CA SER A 198 32.64 15.16 16.99
C SER A 198 31.16 15.32 16.61
N LYS A 199 30.85 16.30 15.75
CA LYS A 199 29.48 16.49 15.23
C LYS A 199 29.05 15.26 14.43
N MET A 200 29.92 14.73 13.59
CA MET A 200 29.61 13.54 12.80
C MET A 200 29.43 12.30 13.66
N GLU A 201 30.26 12.12 14.68
CA GLU A 201 30.13 11.01 15.64
C GLU A 201 28.76 11.03 16.32
N ILE A 202 28.29 12.22 16.76
CA ILE A 202 26.96 12.39 17.35
C ILE A 202 25.85 12.06 16.35
N LEU A 203 25.98 12.48 15.09
CA LEU A 203 24.97 12.20 14.05
C LEU A 203 24.90 10.71 13.72
N ILE A 204 26.05 10.04 13.58
CA ILE A 204 26.13 8.60 13.30
C ILE A 204 25.61 7.80 14.50
N SER A 205 25.96 8.18 15.73
CA SER A 205 25.52 7.46 16.91
C SER A 205 23.99 7.53 17.07
N LYS A 206 23.40 8.71 16.87
CA LYS A 206 21.95 8.93 16.94
C LYS A 206 21.17 8.25 15.81
N SER A 207 21.73 8.18 14.60
CA SER A 207 21.03 7.61 13.45
C SER A 207 20.73 6.11 13.64
N THR A 208 19.49 5.71 13.32
CA THR A 208 19.03 4.30 13.36
C THR A 208 19.57 3.48 12.18
N PHE A 209 19.96 4.14 11.09
CA PHE A 209 20.34 3.51 9.81
C PHE A 209 19.32 2.47 9.32
N TYR A 210 18.03 2.76 9.47
CA TYR A 210 16.94 1.83 9.18
C TYR A 210 17.00 1.20 7.77
N THR A 211 17.29 1.98 6.73
CA THR A 211 17.45 1.44 5.37
C THR A 211 18.58 0.43 5.27
N GLN A 212 19.69 0.68 5.98
CA GLN A 212 20.82 -0.25 6.02
C GLN A 212 20.46 -1.54 6.77
N ARG A 213 19.64 -1.44 7.83
CA ARG A 213 19.10 -2.62 8.53
C ARG A 213 18.31 -3.52 7.57
N ILE A 214 17.47 -2.94 6.71
CA ILE A 214 16.73 -3.71 5.70
C ILE A 214 17.67 -4.37 4.68
N ILE A 215 18.70 -3.66 4.22
CA ILE A 215 19.67 -4.22 3.28
C ILE A 215 20.41 -5.40 3.91
N LEU A 216 20.92 -5.24 5.13
CA LEU A 216 21.62 -6.30 5.88
C LEU A 216 20.71 -7.49 6.17
N LEU A 217 19.45 -7.24 6.54
CA LEU A 217 18.45 -8.28 6.75
C LEU A 217 18.28 -9.14 5.50
N CYS A 218 18.12 -8.52 4.32
CA CYS A 218 17.90 -9.23 3.07
C CYS A 218 19.15 -9.96 2.55
N THR A 219 20.36 -9.48 2.87
CA THR A 219 21.61 -10.07 2.36
C THR A 219 22.19 -11.14 3.29
N LYS A 220 22.15 -10.91 4.61
CA LYS A 220 22.86 -11.74 5.59
C LYS A 220 21.97 -12.74 6.31
N TYR A 221 20.67 -12.46 6.44
CA TYR A 221 19.74 -13.26 7.24
C TYR A 221 18.64 -13.91 6.38
N PRO A 222 18.93 -15.01 5.65
CA PRO A 222 17.94 -15.68 4.82
C PRO A 222 16.76 -16.26 5.61
N LYS A 223 16.92 -16.46 6.93
CA LYS A 223 15.84 -16.89 7.83
C LYS A 223 14.67 -15.90 7.87
N CYS A 224 14.87 -14.63 7.50
CA CYS A 224 13.78 -13.65 7.38
C CYS A 224 12.73 -14.07 6.35
N TRP A 225 13.07 -14.87 5.33
CA TRP A 225 12.08 -15.33 4.36
C TRP A 225 11.00 -16.22 4.99
N LEU A 226 11.30 -16.92 6.09
CA LEU A 226 10.30 -17.71 6.83
C LEU A 226 9.27 -16.80 7.51
N THR A 227 9.73 -15.69 8.10
CA THR A 227 8.82 -14.68 8.67
C THR A 227 7.99 -14.00 7.58
N SER A 228 8.59 -13.69 6.43
CA SER A 228 7.86 -13.20 5.25
C SER A 228 6.75 -14.14 4.81
N LEU A 229 7.03 -15.44 4.72
CA LEU A 229 6.05 -16.44 4.33
C LEU A 229 4.91 -16.58 5.34
N LEU A 230 5.23 -16.53 6.63
CA LEU A 230 4.23 -16.60 7.70
C LEU A 230 3.28 -15.40 7.68
N VAL A 231 3.80 -14.18 7.55
CA VAL A 231 2.96 -12.97 7.44
C VAL A 231 2.13 -13.02 6.15
N LEU A 232 2.72 -13.46 5.04
CA LEU A 232 1.99 -13.64 3.79
C LEU A 232 0.82 -14.62 3.92
N PHE A 233 1.05 -15.74 4.59
CA PHE A 233 0.00 -16.72 4.85
C PHE A 233 -1.16 -16.10 5.63
N ILE A 234 -0.86 -15.35 6.69
CA ILE A 234 -1.86 -14.65 7.51
C ILE A 234 -2.68 -13.67 6.67
N PHE A 235 -2.04 -12.88 5.81
CA PHE A 235 -2.71 -11.91 4.94
C PHE A 235 -3.54 -12.57 3.84
N MET A 236 -3.14 -13.75 3.37
CA MET A 236 -3.88 -14.51 2.36
C MET A 236 -5.07 -15.29 2.94
N LEU A 237 -5.03 -15.63 4.22
CA LEU A 237 -6.00 -16.52 4.86
C LEU A 237 -7.47 -16.06 4.73
N PRO A 238 -7.85 -14.78 4.97
CA PRO A 238 -9.21 -14.31 4.74
C PRO A 238 -9.70 -14.51 3.30
N ALA A 239 -8.83 -14.27 2.32
CA ALA A 239 -9.16 -14.42 0.91
C ALA A 239 -9.35 -15.90 0.52
N VAL A 240 -8.49 -16.79 1.03
CA VAL A 240 -8.62 -18.24 0.84
C VAL A 240 -9.92 -18.75 1.46
N LEU A 241 -10.19 -18.40 2.72
CA LEU A 241 -11.43 -18.79 3.41
C LEU A 241 -12.68 -18.32 2.65
N LYS A 242 -12.65 -17.10 2.09
CA LYS A 242 -13.74 -16.57 1.28
C LYS A 242 -13.93 -17.35 -0.02
N HIS A 243 -12.85 -17.80 -0.66
CA HIS A 243 -12.93 -18.58 -1.90
C HIS A 243 -13.56 -19.97 -1.69
N LEU A 244 -13.33 -20.58 -0.52
CA LEU A 244 -13.88 -21.88 -0.15
C LEU A 244 -15.42 -21.88 -0.02
N ILE A 245 -16.04 -20.70 0.13
CA ILE A 245 -17.50 -20.60 0.21
C ILE A 245 -18.12 -20.96 -1.16
N SER A 246 -18.87 -22.07 -1.21
CA SER A 246 -19.52 -22.52 -2.45
C SER A 246 -20.50 -21.47 -2.99
N ALA A 247 -20.55 -21.32 -4.31
CA ALA A 247 -21.55 -20.49 -5.00
C ALA A 247 -22.99 -21.00 -4.79
N SER A 248 -23.15 -22.28 -4.45
CA SER A 248 -24.44 -22.91 -4.13
C SER A 248 -24.83 -22.79 -2.65
N SER A 249 -24.01 -22.13 -1.83
CA SER A 249 -24.32 -21.91 -0.41
C SER A 249 -25.58 -21.08 -0.24
N GLU A 250 -26.24 -21.27 0.91
CA GLU A 250 -27.42 -20.51 1.32
C GLU A 250 -27.20 -18.99 1.22
N PHE A 251 -26.00 -18.54 1.60
CA PHE A 251 -25.60 -17.14 1.50
C PHE A 251 -25.67 -16.62 0.06
N TYR A 252 -25.03 -17.28 -0.91
CA TYR A 252 -25.02 -16.80 -2.29
C TYR A 252 -26.37 -16.97 -2.98
N LYS A 253 -27.18 -17.97 -2.60
CA LYS A 253 -28.56 -18.11 -3.07
C LYS A 253 -29.42 -16.93 -2.62
N LEU A 254 -29.39 -16.62 -1.31
CA LEU A 254 -30.15 -15.51 -0.75
C LEU A 254 -29.66 -14.15 -1.28
N LYS A 255 -28.34 -13.98 -1.40
CA LYS A 255 -27.73 -12.79 -2.00
C LYS A 255 -28.23 -12.59 -3.44
N LYS A 256 -28.23 -13.65 -4.24
CA LYS A 256 -28.74 -13.62 -5.61
C LYS A 256 -30.22 -13.23 -5.66
N GLU A 257 -31.05 -13.80 -4.79
CA GLU A 257 -32.48 -13.49 -4.72
C GLU A 257 -32.72 -12.01 -4.41
N ILE A 258 -32.05 -11.47 -3.38
CA ILE A 258 -32.18 -10.07 -2.97
C ILE A 258 -31.74 -9.13 -4.09
N GLU A 259 -30.56 -9.35 -4.66
CA GLU A 259 -30.04 -8.51 -5.75
C GLU A 259 -30.93 -8.59 -6.99
N THR A 260 -31.46 -9.77 -7.33
CA THR A 260 -32.33 -9.98 -8.50
C THR A 260 -33.63 -9.20 -8.31
N ARG A 261 -34.20 -9.27 -7.12
CA ARG A 261 -35.42 -8.54 -6.77
C ARG A 261 -35.23 -7.03 -6.87
N ILE A 262 -34.16 -6.49 -6.29
CA ILE A 262 -33.86 -5.04 -6.37
C ILE A 262 -33.76 -4.59 -7.83
N VAL A 263 -33.03 -5.34 -8.65
CA VAL A 263 -32.86 -5.02 -10.07
C VAL A 263 -34.20 -5.05 -10.82
N LEU A 264 -35.08 -6.02 -10.54
CA LEU A 264 -36.39 -6.11 -11.17
C LEU A 264 -37.34 -4.99 -10.71
N GLU A 265 -37.35 -4.66 -9.41
CA GLU A 265 -38.16 -3.59 -8.84
C GLU A 265 -37.80 -2.23 -9.46
N GLU A 266 -36.50 -1.89 -9.46
CA GLU A 266 -36.00 -0.65 -10.05
C GLU A 266 -36.27 -0.58 -11.56
N TYR A 267 -36.09 -1.70 -12.27
CA TYR A 267 -36.36 -1.75 -13.71
C TYR A 267 -37.85 -1.57 -14.03
N ASN A 268 -38.73 -2.16 -13.23
CA ASN A 268 -40.17 -1.99 -13.41
C ASN A 268 -40.59 -0.55 -13.11
N SER A 269 -40.07 0.06 -12.05
CA SER A 269 -40.31 1.47 -11.73
C SER A 269 -39.84 2.41 -12.86
N PHE A 270 -38.68 2.11 -13.45
CA PHE A 270 -38.20 2.81 -14.64
C PHE A 270 -39.18 2.69 -15.81
N LYS A 271 -39.65 1.47 -16.14
CA LYS A 271 -40.60 1.27 -17.25
C LYS A 271 -41.91 2.00 -17.05
N GLU A 272 -42.47 1.95 -15.84
CA GLU A 272 -43.69 2.67 -15.48
C GLU A 272 -43.50 4.18 -15.65
N THR A 273 -42.39 4.71 -15.16
CA THR A 273 -42.06 6.13 -15.28
C THR A 273 -41.84 6.55 -16.73
N TYR A 274 -41.08 5.78 -17.50
CA TYR A 274 -40.84 6.03 -18.91
C TYR A 274 -42.14 6.06 -19.70
N ASN A 275 -42.97 5.01 -19.56
CA ASN A 275 -44.24 4.91 -20.27
C ASN A 275 -45.16 6.07 -19.90
N ARG A 276 -45.26 6.42 -18.61
CA ARG A 276 -46.08 7.54 -18.15
C ARG A 276 -45.65 8.88 -18.78
N VAL A 277 -44.35 9.16 -18.85
CA VAL A 277 -43.83 10.40 -19.42
C VAL A 277 -44.04 10.43 -20.94
N ILE A 278 -43.65 9.37 -21.63
CA ILE A 278 -43.71 9.32 -23.09
C ILE A 278 -45.15 9.29 -23.60
N GLN A 279 -46.04 8.55 -22.94
CA GLN A 279 -47.45 8.52 -23.32
C GLN A 279 -48.17 9.84 -23.02
N GLY A 280 -47.72 10.57 -22.00
CA GLY A 280 -48.23 11.91 -21.69
C GLY A 280 -47.93 12.92 -22.78
N GLU A 281 -46.73 12.86 -23.38
CA GLU A 281 -46.28 13.82 -24.40
C GLU A 281 -46.64 13.39 -25.83
N PHE A 282 -46.54 12.10 -26.16
CA PHE A 282 -46.62 11.60 -27.55
C PHE A 282 -47.80 10.66 -27.80
N GLY A 283 -48.59 10.31 -26.78
CA GLY A 283 -49.75 9.42 -26.87
C GLY A 283 -49.44 7.94 -26.57
N THR A 284 -50.50 7.15 -26.37
CA THR A 284 -50.44 5.78 -25.83
C THR A 284 -49.76 4.75 -26.73
N GLN A 285 -49.56 5.07 -28.00
CA GLN A 285 -48.88 4.22 -28.98
C GLN A 285 -47.37 4.07 -28.73
N TYR A 286 -46.78 4.96 -27.94
CA TYR A 286 -45.37 4.90 -27.59
C TYR A 286 -45.20 4.26 -26.21
N ALA A 287 -44.45 3.15 -26.16
CA ALA A 287 -44.12 2.45 -24.92
C ALA A 287 -42.69 1.91 -25.00
N TRP A 288 -42.11 1.60 -23.84
CA TRP A 288 -40.81 0.97 -23.77
C TRP A 288 -40.82 -0.38 -24.50
N VAL A 289 -39.90 -0.55 -25.46
CA VAL A 289 -39.80 -1.78 -26.27
C VAL A 289 -38.60 -2.59 -25.82
N GLU A 290 -38.84 -3.85 -25.46
CA GLU A 290 -37.78 -4.78 -25.07
C GLU A 290 -36.98 -5.27 -26.28
N LEU A 291 -35.65 -5.33 -26.10
CA LEU A 291 -34.71 -5.86 -27.09
C LEU A 291 -34.22 -7.28 -26.73
N TYR A 292 -34.48 -7.72 -25.51
CA TYR A 292 -34.01 -8.97 -24.92
C TYR A 292 -35.19 -9.76 -24.34
N THR A 293 -35.06 -11.08 -24.26
CA THR A 293 -36.09 -11.95 -23.68
C THR A 293 -36.04 -11.94 -22.16
N ASP A 294 -34.91 -11.56 -21.56
CA ASP A 294 -34.67 -11.49 -20.12
C ASP A 294 -34.28 -10.07 -19.63
N PRO A 295 -35.06 -9.02 -19.92
CA PRO A 295 -34.79 -7.70 -19.38
C PRO A 295 -34.99 -7.69 -17.86
N PRO A 296 -34.18 -6.96 -17.08
CA PRO A 296 -33.09 -6.06 -17.50
C PRO A 296 -31.71 -6.74 -17.65
N PHE A 297 -31.61 -8.06 -17.45
CA PHE A 297 -30.34 -8.78 -17.44
C PHE A 297 -29.71 -8.91 -18.83
N ASN A 298 -30.53 -8.80 -19.88
CA ASN A 298 -30.12 -8.66 -21.27
C ASN A 298 -29.14 -9.75 -21.72
N THR A 299 -29.37 -10.99 -21.29
CA THR A 299 -28.51 -12.11 -21.65
C THR A 299 -28.91 -12.75 -22.98
N GLN A 300 -30.17 -12.69 -23.37
CA GLN A 300 -30.69 -13.32 -24.57
C GLN A 300 -31.41 -12.28 -25.43
N ARG A 301 -30.85 -11.96 -26.59
CA ARG A 301 -31.44 -10.97 -27.50
C ARG A 301 -32.65 -11.58 -28.19
N ILE A 302 -33.72 -10.80 -28.34
CA ILE A 302 -34.88 -11.22 -29.16
C ILE A 302 -34.39 -11.30 -30.62
N GLU A 303 -34.47 -12.49 -31.22
CA GLU A 303 -34.26 -12.66 -32.65
C GLU A 303 -35.41 -11.99 -33.39
N ARG A 304 -35.12 -10.90 -34.09
CA ARG A 304 -36.09 -10.26 -34.98
C ARG A 304 -35.80 -10.73 -36.39
N ASP A 305 -36.80 -11.31 -37.04
CA ASP A 305 -36.79 -11.52 -38.48
C ASP A 305 -36.88 -10.15 -39.17
N LYS A 306 -35.73 -9.44 -39.22
CA LYS A 306 -35.61 -8.21 -39.99
C LYS A 306 -35.49 -8.63 -41.45
N LYS A 307 -36.62 -8.81 -42.13
CA LYS A 307 -36.64 -8.57 -43.57
C LYS A 307 -36.25 -7.11 -43.76
N LEU A 308 -35.02 -6.88 -44.20
CA LEU A 308 -34.59 -5.55 -44.64
C LEU A 308 -35.58 -5.12 -45.73
N ALA A 309 -36.27 -4.00 -45.52
CA ALA A 309 -37.11 -3.44 -46.55
C ALA A 309 -36.24 -3.13 -47.78
N PRO A 310 -36.73 -3.40 -49.00
CA PRO A 310 -35.99 -3.05 -50.21
C PRO A 310 -35.73 -1.54 -50.26
N GLU A 311 -34.62 -1.15 -50.90
CA GLU A 311 -34.20 0.26 -51.01
C GLU A 311 -35.30 1.17 -51.60
N SER A 312 -36.21 0.59 -52.40
CA SER A 312 -37.39 1.25 -52.94
C SER A 312 -38.35 1.78 -51.87
N ASP A 313 -38.50 1.10 -50.73
CA ASP A 313 -39.37 1.55 -49.64
C ASP A 313 -38.78 2.77 -48.92
N LEU A 314 -37.46 2.86 -48.84
CA LEU A 314 -36.76 4.03 -48.28
C LEU A 314 -36.94 5.25 -49.18
N ILE A 315 -36.79 5.07 -50.50
CA ILE A 315 -36.98 6.13 -51.48
C ILE A 315 -38.45 6.59 -51.46
N HIS A 316 -39.41 5.68 -51.37
CA HIS A 316 -40.82 6.05 -51.26
C HIS A 316 -41.11 6.88 -49.99
N GLN A 317 -40.55 6.53 -48.84
CA GLN A 317 -40.72 7.33 -47.61
C GLN A 317 -40.05 8.71 -47.66
N LEU A 318 -38.91 8.86 -48.36
CA LEU A 318 -38.19 10.13 -48.42
C LEU A 318 -38.82 11.16 -49.35
N TYR A 319 -39.56 10.70 -50.37
CA TYR A 319 -40.06 11.56 -51.45
C TYR A 319 -41.59 11.61 -51.57
N HIS A 320 -42.35 10.85 -50.76
CA HIS A 320 -43.81 10.80 -50.81
C HIS A 320 -44.55 10.99 -49.48
N ASP A 321 -43.92 11.61 -48.47
CA ASP A 321 -44.64 12.19 -47.32
C ASP A 321 -45.06 13.65 -47.56
#